data_AF-A0A8C6V6L2-F1
#
_entry.id   AF-A0A8C6V6L2-F1
#
_cell.length_a   1.000
_cell.length_b   1.000
_cell.length_c   1.000
_cell.angle_alpha   90.00
_cell.angle_beta   90.00
_cell.angle_gamma   90.00
#
_symmetry.space_group_name_H-M   'P 1'
#
loop_
_entity.id
_entity.type
_entity.pdbx_description
1 polymer ?
#
loop_
_entity_poly.entity_id
_entity_poly.type
_entity_poly.pdbx_seq_one_letter_code
_entity_poly.pdbx_strand_id
1 'polypeptide(L)'
;MTCSSGSRRLAPRLSSRRRSPKRRSRPGRKSATKCCPSSPGFQTCTFRFSSPRPEVRRSVKTCQFAQPAVPQRLPGAHWRSRLPDFQPETQLSEAQIETRKKICDEVLPVLTRFSDMYIQIQFPEARGIPHVEVFTLRPLVLGQPNVLVCSARNIFPPVASIEWTSQGQPFTQGVSSTPVFPVQEMDFQIFSYAEVTPQAGDIYSCTVKGQGGRFDTIAYWVPKDPVASKLLENILCGLAVAVGGVFTIVGVVLLALSCRAWNQD
;
A
#
# COMPACT_ATOMS: atom_id res chain seq x y z
N MET A 1 -43.80 -6.10 -51.61
CA MET A 1 -45.11 -5.68 -51.05
C MET A 1 -44.95 -4.24 -50.58
N THR A 2 -45.63 -3.33 -51.28
CA THR A 2 -45.61 -1.88 -51.11
C THR A 2 -46.68 -1.44 -50.11
N CYS A 3 -46.40 -0.40 -49.31
CA CYS A 3 -47.19 0.84 -49.28
C CYS A 3 -46.54 1.91 -48.39
N SER A 4 -46.65 3.16 -48.86
CA SER A 4 -46.15 4.38 -48.23
C SER A 4 -47.32 5.36 -47.99
N SER A 5 -47.15 6.32 -47.07
CA SER A 5 -47.61 7.73 -47.13
C SER A 5 -47.10 8.42 -45.84
N GLY A 6 -46.43 9.58 -45.79
CA GLY A 6 -46.68 10.95 -46.33
C GLY A 6 -47.57 11.74 -45.35
N SER A 7 -47.40 13.02 -44.95
CA SER A 7 -46.49 14.14 -45.22
C SER A 7 -46.82 15.33 -44.24
N ARG A 8 -45.81 16.14 -43.90
CA ARG A 8 -45.75 17.60 -43.54
C ARG A 8 -46.48 18.27 -42.32
N ARG A 9 -45.61 18.95 -41.53
CA ARG A 9 -45.64 20.28 -40.82
C ARG A 9 -46.95 20.91 -40.34
N LEU A 10 -46.94 21.39 -39.09
CA LEU A 10 -47.13 22.80 -38.66
C LEU A 10 -46.89 22.94 -37.14
N ALA A 11 -46.13 23.97 -36.72
CA ALA A 11 -46.17 24.51 -35.36
C ALA A 11 -47.35 25.50 -35.25
N PRO A 12 -47.99 25.67 -34.06
CA PRO A 12 -47.67 26.87 -33.28
C PRO A 12 -47.81 26.77 -31.73
N ARG A 13 -47.08 27.68 -31.08
CA ARG A 13 -47.31 28.43 -29.81
C ARG A 13 -48.03 27.82 -28.58
N LEU A 14 -47.26 27.79 -27.48
CA LEU A 14 -47.54 28.25 -26.10
C LEU A 14 -48.96 28.10 -25.51
N SER A 15 -49.10 27.25 -24.49
CA SER A 15 -49.84 27.65 -23.27
C SER A 15 -49.32 26.92 -22.03
N SER A 16 -49.17 27.69 -20.96
CA SER A 16 -48.72 27.29 -19.63
C SER A 16 -49.76 26.44 -18.91
N ARG A 17 -49.36 25.28 -18.36
CA ARG A 17 -50.15 24.60 -17.31
C ARG A 17 -49.25 24.02 -16.21
N ARG A 18 -49.51 24.50 -14.99
CA ARG A 18 -48.86 24.15 -13.71
C ARG A 18 -48.75 22.63 -13.53
N ARG A 19 -47.55 22.12 -13.20
CA ARG A 19 -47.35 20.75 -12.71
C ARG A 19 -47.51 20.71 -11.20
N SER A 20 -48.47 19.91 -10.74
CA SER A 20 -48.65 19.49 -9.35
C SER A 20 -47.49 18.61 -8.84
N PRO A 21 -47.26 18.50 -7.52
CA PRO A 21 -46.10 17.81 -6.96
C PRO A 21 -46.26 16.29 -7.06
N LYS A 22 -45.18 15.61 -7.49
CA LYS A 22 -45.05 14.15 -7.57
C LYS A 22 -44.95 13.57 -6.15
N ARG A 23 -45.95 12.77 -5.71
CA ARG A 23 -45.89 11.99 -4.46
C ARG A 23 -44.68 11.06 -4.47
N ARG A 24 -43.80 11.18 -3.47
CA ARG A 24 -42.71 10.20 -3.18
C ARG A 24 -43.33 8.89 -2.70
N SER A 25 -43.03 7.79 -3.37
CA SER A 25 -43.32 6.42 -2.93
C SER A 25 -42.40 6.02 -1.77
N ARG A 26 -42.97 5.39 -0.72
CA ARG A 26 -42.23 4.82 0.41
C ARG A 26 -41.35 3.64 -0.04
N PRO A 27 -40.13 3.45 0.49
CA PRO A 27 -39.37 2.22 0.26
C PRO A 27 -40.02 1.04 0.98
N GLY A 28 -40.14 -0.10 0.29
CA GLY A 28 -40.70 -1.34 0.83
C GLY A 28 -39.86 -1.94 1.97
N ARG A 29 -40.57 -2.59 2.90
CA ARG A 29 -40.05 -3.29 4.08
C ARG A 29 -39.24 -4.52 3.66
N LYS A 30 -37.98 -4.64 4.11
CA LYS A 30 -37.11 -5.80 3.88
C LYS A 30 -37.37 -6.86 4.95
N SER A 31 -37.48 -8.14 4.58
CA SER A 31 -37.55 -9.26 5.52
C SER A 31 -36.64 -10.40 5.06
N ALA A 32 -35.69 -10.80 5.90
CA ALA A 32 -34.79 -11.92 5.65
C ALA A 32 -35.53 -13.23 5.90
N THR A 33 -35.46 -14.20 4.97
CA THR A 33 -36.35 -15.38 5.04
C THR A 33 -35.65 -16.69 5.43
N LYS A 34 -34.30 -16.79 5.46
CA LYS A 34 -33.55 -17.90 6.10
C LYS A 34 -32.03 -17.70 5.95
N CYS A 35 -31.27 -17.93 7.04
CA CYS A 35 -29.83 -18.14 7.01
C CYS A 35 -29.55 -19.51 7.65
N CYS A 36 -28.82 -20.39 6.97
CA CYS A 36 -28.41 -21.68 7.52
C CYS A 36 -26.91 -21.65 7.84
N PRO A 37 -26.48 -22.19 9.00
CA PRO A 37 -25.07 -22.37 9.31
C PRO A 37 -24.52 -23.55 8.50
N SER A 38 -23.42 -23.35 7.77
CA SER A 38 -22.79 -24.40 6.95
C SER A 38 -21.42 -24.88 7.46
N SER A 39 -20.83 -24.22 8.46
CA SER A 39 -19.65 -24.65 9.25
C SER A 39 -19.22 -23.51 10.21
N PRO A 40 -18.33 -23.74 11.19
CA PRO A 40 -17.87 -22.67 12.09
C PRO A 40 -17.22 -21.55 11.28
N GLY A 41 -17.81 -20.35 11.32
CA GLY A 41 -17.31 -19.17 10.61
C GLY A 41 -17.95 -18.85 9.25
N PHE A 42 -18.87 -19.67 8.73
CA PHE A 42 -19.57 -19.41 7.46
C PHE A 42 -21.09 -19.29 7.65
N GLN A 43 -21.64 -18.11 7.35
CA GLN A 43 -23.09 -17.89 7.20
C GLN A 43 -23.44 -17.63 5.74
N THR A 44 -24.29 -18.49 5.17
CA THR A 44 -24.86 -18.28 3.84
C THR A 44 -26.28 -17.75 3.99
N CYS A 45 -26.52 -16.51 3.57
CA CYS A 45 -27.85 -15.90 3.59
C CYS A 45 -28.34 -15.68 2.15
N THR A 46 -29.51 -16.23 1.83
CA THR A 46 -30.17 -16.02 0.54
C THR A 46 -31.22 -14.92 0.65
N PHE A 47 -31.13 -13.90 -0.21
CA PHE A 47 -32.10 -12.81 -0.28
C PHE A 47 -33.02 -12.98 -1.48
N ARG A 48 -34.33 -13.02 -1.25
CA ARG A 48 -35.35 -13.08 -2.30
C ARG A 48 -35.89 -11.68 -2.56
N PHE A 49 -35.71 -11.16 -3.77
CA PHE A 49 -36.30 -9.90 -4.19
C PHE A 49 -37.62 -10.18 -4.91
N SER A 50 -38.74 -9.68 -4.38
CA SER A 50 -40.02 -9.65 -5.10
C SER A 50 -40.08 -8.37 -5.94
N SER A 51 -39.80 -8.49 -7.25
CA SER A 51 -40.03 -7.43 -8.25
C SER A 51 -41.36 -7.69 -8.96
N PRO A 52 -42.23 -6.69 -9.21
CA PRO A 52 -43.53 -6.88 -9.86
C PRO A 52 -43.48 -6.91 -11.40
N ARG A 53 -42.34 -7.24 -12.02
CA ARG A 53 -42.25 -7.48 -13.47
C ARG A 53 -41.46 -8.77 -13.75
N PRO A 54 -41.93 -9.65 -14.65
CA PRO A 54 -41.17 -10.81 -15.06
C PRO A 54 -39.99 -10.33 -15.90
N GLU A 55 -38.91 -11.12 -15.90
CA GLU A 55 -37.82 -11.04 -16.88
C GLU A 55 -36.67 -10.06 -16.59
N VAL A 56 -35.90 -10.32 -15.53
CA VAL A 56 -34.41 -10.22 -15.57
C VAL A 56 -33.84 -11.23 -14.57
N ARG A 57 -33.28 -12.35 -15.03
CA ARG A 57 -32.52 -13.30 -14.20
C ARG A 57 -31.14 -12.68 -13.91
N ARG A 58 -31.00 -11.94 -12.79
CA ARG A 58 -29.70 -11.42 -12.35
C ARG A 58 -28.94 -12.50 -11.57
N SER A 59 -27.78 -12.91 -12.09
CA SER A 59 -26.80 -13.69 -11.33
C SER A 59 -26.35 -12.93 -10.09
N VAL A 60 -26.51 -13.55 -8.92
CA VAL A 60 -25.95 -13.07 -7.66
C VAL A 60 -24.45 -13.34 -7.69
N LYS A 61 -23.63 -12.29 -7.61
CA LYS A 61 -22.19 -12.43 -7.33
C LYS A 61 -21.99 -12.41 -5.82
N THR A 62 -21.46 -13.51 -5.29
CA THR A 62 -21.05 -13.64 -3.89
C THR A 62 -19.71 -12.91 -3.73
N CYS A 63 -19.66 -11.85 -2.92
CA CYS A 63 -18.39 -11.25 -2.53
C CYS A 63 -17.81 -12.04 -1.35
N GLN A 64 -16.69 -12.73 -1.57
CA GLN A 64 -15.86 -13.28 -0.50
C GLN A 64 -14.89 -12.19 -0.01
N PHE A 65 -15.00 -11.79 1.25
CA PHE A 65 -13.91 -11.13 1.95
C PHE A 65 -13.03 -12.23 2.56
N ALA A 66 -11.90 -12.52 1.94
CA ALA A 66 -10.82 -13.23 2.60
C ALA A 66 -10.15 -12.24 3.57
N GLN A 67 -10.33 -12.43 4.87
CA GLN A 67 -9.50 -11.71 5.84
C GLN A 67 -8.08 -12.29 5.76
N PRO A 68 -7.02 -11.47 5.59
CA PRO A 68 -5.66 -11.96 5.72
C PRO A 68 -5.49 -12.52 7.13
N ALA A 69 -4.77 -13.65 7.23
CA ALA A 69 -4.51 -14.34 8.48
C ALA A 69 -3.75 -13.42 9.46
N VAL A 70 -4.50 -12.75 10.33
CA VAL A 70 -3.97 -12.08 11.52
C VAL A 70 -3.55 -13.19 12.49
N PRO A 71 -2.36 -13.13 13.13
CA PRO A 71 -1.97 -14.11 14.15
C PRO A 71 -3.10 -14.28 15.15
N GLN A 72 -3.43 -15.54 15.43
CA GLN A 72 -4.67 -15.96 16.06
C GLN A 72 -5.02 -15.07 17.27
N ARG A 73 -5.99 -14.20 17.06
CA ARG A 73 -6.72 -13.50 18.11
C ARG A 73 -7.22 -14.59 19.07
N LEU A 74 -6.81 -14.55 20.35
CA LEU A 74 -7.26 -15.52 21.36
C LEU A 74 -8.76 -15.80 21.17
N PRO A 75 -9.21 -17.06 21.10
CA PRO A 75 -10.64 -17.37 20.95
C PRO A 75 -11.43 -16.70 22.09
N GLY A 76 -12.21 -15.66 21.76
CA GLY A 76 -12.98 -14.86 22.71
C GLY A 76 -12.48 -13.42 22.97
N ALA A 77 -11.27 -13.07 22.51
CA ALA A 77 -10.78 -11.70 22.57
C ALA A 77 -11.50 -10.83 21.54
N HIS A 78 -12.52 -10.12 22.00
CA HIS A 78 -13.15 -9.02 21.28
C HIS A 78 -12.70 -7.73 21.94
N TRP A 79 -12.28 -6.76 21.13
CA TRP A 79 -12.02 -5.41 21.62
C TRP A 79 -13.36 -4.82 22.03
N ARG A 80 -13.68 -4.84 23.33
CA ARG A 80 -14.63 -3.85 23.87
C ARG A 80 -13.79 -2.61 24.09
N SER A 81 -14.22 -1.48 23.54
CA SER A 81 -13.82 -0.20 24.07
C SER A 81 -14.18 -0.20 25.55
N ARG A 82 -13.20 -0.52 26.40
CA ARG A 82 -13.33 -0.30 27.82
C ARG A 82 -13.33 1.20 27.94
N LEU A 83 -14.53 1.78 28.08
CA LEU A 83 -14.61 3.08 28.72
C LEU A 83 -13.81 2.95 30.03
N PRO A 84 -13.02 3.96 30.43
CA PRO A 84 -12.37 3.95 31.73
C PRO A 84 -13.35 3.46 32.77
N ASP A 85 -12.93 2.57 33.67
CA ASP A 85 -13.78 2.15 34.78
C ASP A 85 -14.12 3.43 35.57
N PHE A 86 -15.27 4.00 35.30
CA PHE A 86 -15.75 5.16 36.03
C PHE A 86 -15.93 4.68 37.46
N GLN A 87 -15.35 5.42 38.41
CA GLN A 87 -15.57 5.16 39.83
C GLN A 87 -17.08 4.98 40.08
N PRO A 88 -17.47 4.06 40.98
CA PRO A 88 -18.88 3.85 41.31
C PRO A 88 -19.51 5.21 41.59
N GLU A 89 -20.64 5.47 40.92
CA GLU A 89 -21.26 6.79 40.81
C GLU A 89 -21.00 7.62 42.06
N THR A 90 -20.12 8.63 41.95
CA THR A 90 -20.22 9.76 42.86
C THR A 90 -21.67 10.19 42.76
N GLN A 91 -22.45 10.03 43.82
CA GLN A 91 -23.85 10.46 43.91
C GLN A 91 -23.87 11.96 43.69
N LEU A 92 -23.90 12.32 42.42
CA LEU A 92 -23.86 13.67 41.95
C LEU A 92 -25.28 14.17 42.22
N SER A 93 -25.42 15.17 43.10
CA SER A 93 -26.76 15.66 43.43
C SER A 93 -27.46 16.14 42.15
N GLU A 94 -28.78 16.08 42.11
CA GLU A 94 -29.54 16.52 40.93
C GLU A 94 -29.14 17.94 40.49
N ALA A 95 -28.84 18.82 41.45
CA ALA A 95 -28.32 20.17 41.19
C ALA A 95 -26.96 20.17 40.47
N GLN A 96 -26.06 19.25 40.82
CA GLN A 96 -24.75 19.12 40.16
C GLN A 96 -24.87 18.50 38.76
N ILE A 97 -25.83 17.60 38.54
CA ILE A 97 -26.17 17.06 37.21
C ILE A 97 -26.71 18.18 36.32
N GLU A 98 -27.67 18.97 36.82
CA GLU A 98 -28.25 20.10 36.08
C GLU A 98 -27.18 21.14 35.73
N THR A 99 -26.27 21.41 36.67
CA THR A 99 -25.14 22.34 36.46
C THR A 99 -24.19 21.84 35.38
N ARG A 100 -23.80 20.55 35.41
CA ARG A 100 -22.91 19.97 34.38
C ARG A 100 -23.61 19.88 33.03
N LYS A 101 -24.89 19.53 33.00
CA LYS A 101 -25.70 19.49 31.78
C LYS A 101 -25.74 20.87 31.13
N LYS A 102 -25.97 21.93 31.91
CA LYS A 102 -25.98 23.31 31.42
C LYS A 102 -24.65 23.70 30.78
N ILE A 103 -23.53 23.32 31.41
CA ILE A 103 -22.18 23.54 30.85
C ILE A 103 -22.00 22.74 29.56
N CYS A 104 -22.42 21.48 29.52
CA CYS A 104 -22.36 20.67 28.30
C CYS A 104 -23.22 21.26 27.17
N ASP A 105 -24.43 21.73 27.45
CA ASP A 105 -25.33 22.32 26.45
C ASP A 105 -24.76 23.62 25.85
N GLU A 106 -24.00 24.40 26.63
CA GLU A 106 -23.30 25.58 26.12
C GLU A 106 -22.00 25.24 25.36
N VAL A 107 -21.22 24.28 25.85
CA VAL A 107 -19.89 23.97 25.31
C VAL A 107 -19.94 23.04 24.10
N LEU A 108 -20.88 22.08 24.08
CA LEU A 108 -21.02 21.10 23.01
C LEU A 108 -21.22 21.73 21.61
N PRO A 109 -22.08 22.75 21.40
CA PRO A 109 -22.23 23.36 20.07
C PRO A 109 -20.98 24.12 19.64
N VAL A 110 -20.24 24.69 20.59
CA VAL A 110 -18.97 25.38 20.33
C VAL A 110 -17.92 24.36 19.87
N LEU A 111 -17.74 23.26 20.61
CA LEU A 111 -16.81 22.19 20.25
C LEU A 111 -17.20 21.51 18.92
N THR A 112 -18.49 21.29 18.69
CA THR A 112 -18.99 20.69 17.44
C THR A 112 -18.73 21.63 16.27
N ARG A 113 -18.95 22.93 16.43
CA ARG A 113 -18.64 23.94 15.40
C ARG A 113 -17.15 24.04 15.14
N PHE A 114 -16.31 23.96 16.18
CA PHE A 114 -14.86 23.91 16.00
C PHE A 114 -14.44 22.63 15.28
N SER A 115 -14.95 21.45 15.67
CA SER A 115 -14.63 20.20 14.98
C SER A 115 -15.10 20.22 13.53
N ASP A 116 -16.31 20.72 13.25
CA ASP A 116 -16.85 20.82 11.89
C ASP A 116 -16.05 21.82 11.05
N MET A 117 -15.62 22.94 11.64
CA MET A 117 -14.72 23.90 10.98
C MET A 117 -13.36 23.27 10.68
N TYR A 118 -12.78 22.53 11.63
CA TYR A 118 -11.52 21.82 11.44
C TYR A 118 -11.62 20.67 10.43
N ILE A 119 -12.76 19.97 10.35
CA ILE A 119 -13.01 18.90 9.38
C ILE A 119 -13.23 19.47 7.97
N GLN A 120 -13.82 20.67 7.85
CA GLN A 120 -14.02 21.34 6.56
C GLN A 120 -12.75 22.05 6.04
N ILE A 121 -11.78 22.33 6.90
CA ILE A 121 -10.42 22.65 6.47
C ILE A 121 -9.85 21.35 5.90
N GLN A 122 -9.88 21.22 4.58
CA GLN A 122 -9.31 20.09 3.88
C GLN A 122 -7.79 20.11 4.10
N PHE A 123 -7.32 19.51 5.20
CA PHE A 123 -5.91 19.27 5.41
C PHE A 123 -5.43 18.48 4.18
N PRO A 124 -4.47 19.00 3.41
CA PRO A 124 -3.89 18.19 2.36
C PRO A 124 -3.35 16.94 3.05
N GLU A 125 -3.91 15.79 2.67
CA GLU A 125 -3.41 14.50 3.12
C GLU A 125 -1.93 14.50 2.74
N ALA A 126 -1.04 14.50 3.74
CA ALA A 126 0.38 14.52 3.48
C ALA A 126 0.67 13.36 2.52
N ARG A 127 1.45 13.59 1.48
CA ARG A 127 1.85 12.51 0.57
C ARG A 127 3.30 12.24 0.88
N GLY A 128 3.55 11.13 1.57
CA GLY A 128 4.91 10.63 1.70
C GLY A 128 5.40 10.21 0.31
N ILE A 129 6.63 10.58 -0.02
CA ILE A 129 7.31 10.04 -1.20
C ILE A 129 8.05 8.80 -0.69
N PRO A 130 7.58 7.59 -1.02
CA PRO A 130 8.16 6.39 -0.43
C PRO A 130 9.59 6.20 -0.93
N HIS A 131 10.50 5.92 0.00
CA HIS A 131 11.88 5.59 -0.31
C HIS A 131 11.99 4.08 -0.45
N VAL A 132 12.22 3.59 -1.67
CA VAL A 132 12.18 2.16 -2.00
C VAL A 132 13.59 1.65 -2.31
N GLU A 133 13.99 0.61 -1.61
CA GLU A 133 15.28 -0.06 -1.79
C GLU A 133 15.08 -1.56 -1.99
N VAL A 134 15.87 -2.15 -2.88
CA VAL A 134 15.85 -3.60 -3.14
C VAL A 134 17.25 -4.17 -2.95
N PHE A 135 17.35 -5.22 -2.13
CA PHE A 135 18.59 -5.90 -1.82
C PHE A 135 18.39 -7.40 -1.59
N THR A 136 19.47 -8.17 -1.60
CA THR A 136 19.42 -9.62 -1.34
C THR A 136 19.57 -9.91 0.14
N LEU A 137 18.84 -10.91 0.65
CA LEU A 137 18.93 -11.33 2.04
C LEU A 137 20.27 -12.03 2.35
N ARG A 138 20.81 -12.77 1.38
CA ARG A 138 22.11 -13.46 1.46
C ARG A 138 23.07 -12.92 0.40
N PRO A 139 24.39 -13.13 0.55
CA PRO A 139 25.36 -12.78 -0.49
C PRO A 139 24.95 -13.34 -1.85
N LEU A 140 25.01 -12.50 -2.89
CA LEU A 140 24.58 -12.87 -4.23
C LEU A 140 25.52 -13.91 -4.84
N VAL A 141 24.96 -15.07 -5.19
CA VAL A 141 25.61 -16.09 -6.01
C VAL A 141 24.65 -16.39 -7.15
N LEU A 142 25.09 -16.15 -8.39
CA LEU A 142 24.24 -16.38 -9.56
C LEU A 142 23.88 -17.87 -9.69
N GLY A 143 22.64 -18.15 -10.06
CA GLY A 143 22.12 -19.52 -10.23
C GLY A 143 21.79 -20.25 -8.93
N GLN A 144 21.93 -19.61 -7.76
CA GLN A 144 21.52 -20.19 -6.47
C GLN A 144 20.25 -19.52 -5.92
N PRO A 145 19.35 -20.26 -5.24
CA PRO A 145 18.17 -19.69 -4.61
C PRO A 145 18.52 -18.61 -3.57
N ASN A 146 17.91 -17.44 -3.69
CA ASN A 146 18.06 -16.32 -2.77
C ASN A 146 16.70 -15.62 -2.56
N VAL A 147 16.66 -14.69 -1.61
CA VAL A 147 15.46 -13.90 -1.33
C VAL A 147 15.78 -12.44 -1.60
N LEU A 148 15.00 -11.82 -2.48
CA LEU A 148 15.01 -10.37 -2.67
C LEU A 148 14.11 -9.72 -1.62
N VAL A 149 14.61 -8.64 -1.03
CA VAL A 149 13.91 -7.84 -0.03
C VAL A 149 13.68 -6.47 -0.62
N CYS A 150 12.42 -6.07 -0.69
CA CYS A 150 12.01 -4.70 -1.00
C CYS A 150 11.62 -4.00 0.29
N SER A 151 12.34 -2.93 0.63
CA SER A 151 12.09 -2.08 1.78
C SER A 151 11.55 -0.75 1.29
N ALA A 152 10.34 -0.38 1.71
CA ALA A 152 9.75 0.92 1.39
C ALA A 152 9.42 1.69 2.66
N ARG A 153 10.05 2.86 2.83
CA ARG A 153 9.89 3.80 3.97
C ARG A 153 9.13 5.04 3.53
N ASN A 154 8.79 5.93 4.47
CA ASN A 154 8.08 7.18 4.23
C ASN A 154 6.70 7.00 3.58
N ILE A 155 5.97 5.96 4.03
CA ILE A 155 4.66 5.61 3.49
C ILE A 155 3.58 6.39 4.21
N PHE A 156 3.05 7.44 3.57
CA PHE A 156 1.91 8.16 4.12
C PHE A 156 0.84 8.38 3.05
N PRO A 157 -0.43 8.01 3.33
CA PRO A 157 -0.94 7.34 4.55
C PRO A 157 -0.49 5.87 4.66
N PRO A 158 -0.67 5.20 5.83
CA PRO A 158 -0.09 3.87 6.12
C PRO A 158 -0.84 2.72 5.44
N VAL A 159 -1.16 2.87 4.16
CA VAL A 159 -1.84 1.87 3.33
C VAL A 159 -1.15 1.81 1.97
N ALA A 160 -0.35 0.76 1.77
CA ALA A 160 0.36 0.49 0.54
C ALA A 160 0.41 -1.02 0.24
N SER A 161 0.60 -1.37 -1.02
CA SER A 161 0.81 -2.73 -1.50
C SER A 161 2.06 -2.81 -2.37
N ILE A 162 2.78 -3.92 -2.29
CA ILE A 162 3.96 -4.18 -3.13
C ILE A 162 3.61 -5.20 -4.20
N GLU A 163 3.99 -4.90 -5.44
CA GLU A 163 3.94 -5.80 -6.58
C GLU A 163 5.35 -6.07 -7.09
N TRP A 164 5.65 -7.34 -7.39
CA TRP A 164 6.92 -7.74 -7.96
C TRP A 164 6.79 -8.06 -9.44
N THR A 165 7.79 -7.68 -10.23
CA THR A 165 7.94 -8.14 -11.61
C THR A 165 9.34 -8.67 -11.89
N SER A 166 9.43 -9.66 -12.77
CA SER A 166 10.66 -10.25 -13.28
C SER A 166 10.63 -10.14 -14.79
N GLN A 167 11.61 -9.47 -15.38
CA GLN A 167 11.66 -9.18 -16.82
C GLN A 167 10.34 -8.55 -17.35
N GLY A 168 9.70 -7.72 -16.52
CA GLY A 168 8.42 -7.07 -16.82
C GLY A 168 7.18 -7.94 -16.62
N GLN A 169 7.31 -9.22 -16.25
CA GLN A 169 6.19 -10.10 -15.94
C GLN A 169 5.91 -10.14 -14.43
N PRO A 170 4.66 -9.92 -13.98
CA PRO A 170 4.34 -9.97 -12.57
C PRO A 170 4.45 -11.40 -12.03
N PHE A 171 5.02 -11.55 -10.83
CA PHE A 171 5.07 -12.85 -10.14
C PHE A 171 4.64 -12.71 -8.68
N THR A 172 3.97 -13.75 -8.18
CA THR A 172 3.43 -13.80 -6.82
C THR A 172 3.82 -15.08 -6.08
N GLN A 173 4.44 -16.03 -6.78
CA GLN A 173 4.94 -17.26 -6.17
C GLN A 173 6.15 -16.95 -5.29
N GLY A 174 6.14 -17.45 -4.05
CA GLY A 174 7.23 -17.18 -3.10
C GLY A 174 7.32 -15.72 -2.63
N VAL A 175 6.26 -14.92 -2.86
CA VAL A 175 6.18 -13.53 -2.40
C VAL A 175 5.43 -13.46 -1.08
N SER A 176 6.04 -12.80 -0.10
CA SER A 176 5.45 -12.52 1.21
C SER A 176 5.67 -11.06 1.58
N SER A 177 4.63 -10.37 2.02
CA SER A 177 4.72 -8.95 2.41
C SER A 177 4.26 -8.75 3.84
N THR A 178 4.94 -7.89 4.57
CA THR A 178 4.54 -7.49 5.92
C THR A 178 3.38 -6.50 5.84
N PRO A 179 2.56 -6.36 6.90
CA PRO A 179 1.72 -5.18 7.04
C PRO A 179 2.59 -3.92 7.15
N VAL A 180 2.00 -2.76 6.84
CA VAL A 180 2.63 -1.45 7.11
C VAL A 180 2.72 -1.26 8.62
N PHE A 181 3.91 -0.93 9.14
CA PHE A 181 4.12 -0.70 10.56
C PHE A 181 4.82 0.65 10.82
N PRO A 182 4.51 1.31 11.95
CA PRO A 182 5.15 2.55 12.34
C PRO A 182 6.59 2.30 12.81
N VAL A 183 7.49 3.20 12.47
CA VAL A 183 8.89 3.18 12.91
C VAL A 183 9.12 4.23 14.00
N GLN A 184 9.50 5.46 13.62
CA GLN A 184 9.70 6.62 14.50
C GLN A 184 9.24 7.90 13.78
N GLU A 185 8.88 8.95 14.51
CA GLU A 185 8.59 10.29 13.94
C GLU A 185 7.57 10.31 12.79
N MET A 186 6.48 9.52 12.89
CA MET A 186 5.45 9.38 11.84
C MET A 186 5.93 8.73 10.53
N ASP A 187 7.09 8.06 10.54
CA ASP A 187 7.53 7.20 9.44
C ASP A 187 6.85 5.83 9.49
N PHE A 188 6.43 5.34 8.34
CA PHE A 188 5.83 4.02 8.17
C PHE A 188 6.59 3.23 7.11
N GLN A 189 6.78 1.95 7.40
CA GLN A 189 7.56 1.06 6.58
C GLN A 189 6.78 -0.21 6.24
N ILE A 190 7.07 -0.76 5.06
CA ILE A 190 6.60 -2.07 4.62
C ILE A 190 7.76 -2.83 3.99
N PHE A 191 7.78 -4.14 4.19
CA PHE A 191 8.74 -5.05 3.57
C PHE A 191 8.02 -6.06 2.69
N SER A 192 8.66 -6.44 1.59
CA SER A 192 8.27 -7.59 0.79
C SER A 192 9.47 -8.47 0.49
N TYR A 193 9.25 -9.77 0.55
CA TYR A 193 10.23 -10.83 0.36
C TYR A 193 9.82 -11.64 -0.86
N ALA A 194 10.73 -11.82 -1.81
CA ALA A 194 10.51 -12.58 -3.04
C ALA A 194 11.59 -13.66 -3.18
N GLU A 195 11.19 -14.93 -3.13
CA GLU A 195 12.07 -16.07 -3.38
C GLU A 195 12.37 -16.18 -4.88
N VAL A 196 13.64 -16.04 -5.26
CA VAL A 196 14.07 -16.04 -6.67
C VAL A 196 15.42 -16.78 -6.83
N THR A 197 15.71 -17.22 -8.04
CA THR A 197 17.03 -17.76 -8.40
C THR A 197 17.65 -16.84 -9.45
N PRO A 198 18.40 -15.80 -9.05
CA PRO A 198 18.86 -14.75 -9.95
C PRO A 198 19.92 -15.29 -10.93
N GLN A 199 19.74 -15.01 -12.21
CA GLN A 199 20.72 -15.28 -13.26
C GLN A 199 21.33 -13.99 -13.81
N ALA A 200 22.47 -14.10 -14.50
CA ALA A 200 23.08 -12.96 -15.17
C ALA A 200 22.11 -12.38 -16.22
N GLY A 201 21.82 -11.08 -16.12
CA GLY A 201 20.92 -10.38 -17.05
C GLY A 201 19.45 -10.35 -16.63
N ASP A 202 19.07 -11.01 -15.53
CA ASP A 202 17.72 -10.85 -14.98
C ASP A 202 17.49 -9.43 -14.46
N ILE A 203 16.27 -8.93 -14.64
CA ILE A 203 15.86 -7.62 -14.13
C ILE A 203 14.63 -7.83 -13.27
N TYR A 204 14.74 -7.51 -12.00
CA TYR A 204 13.63 -7.54 -11.06
C TYR A 204 13.19 -6.12 -10.75
N SER A 205 11.90 -5.91 -10.54
CA SER A 205 11.38 -4.66 -10.03
C SER A 205 10.39 -4.86 -8.90
N CYS A 206 10.43 -3.94 -7.95
CA CYS A 206 9.47 -3.80 -6.87
C CYS A 206 8.69 -2.50 -7.07
N THR A 207 7.39 -2.61 -7.19
CA THR A 207 6.45 -1.50 -7.40
C THR A 207 5.62 -1.31 -6.14
N VAL A 208 5.75 -0.15 -5.50
CA VAL A 208 5.03 0.21 -4.28
C VAL A 208 3.86 1.11 -4.64
N LYS A 209 2.64 0.58 -4.52
CA LYS A 209 1.40 1.29 -4.84
C LYS A 209 0.73 1.81 -3.57
N GLY A 210 0.49 3.11 -3.54
CA GLY A 210 -0.33 3.75 -2.52
C GLY A 210 -1.83 3.50 -2.75
N GLN A 211 -2.61 3.49 -1.67
CA GLN A 211 -4.07 3.36 -1.77
C GLN A 211 -4.68 4.42 -2.70
N GLY A 212 -5.55 4.02 -3.62
CA GLY A 212 -6.24 4.92 -4.53
C GLY A 212 -5.33 5.58 -5.58
N GLY A 213 -4.15 5.02 -5.86
CA GLY A 213 -3.23 5.54 -6.88
C GLY A 213 -2.56 6.86 -6.49
N ARG A 214 -2.42 7.12 -5.18
CA ARG A 214 -1.83 8.37 -4.66
C ARG A 214 -0.36 8.54 -4.99
N PHE A 215 0.36 7.43 -5.05
CA PHE A 215 1.75 7.35 -5.46
C PHE A 215 2.01 5.95 -6.03
N ASP A 216 2.96 5.89 -6.96
CA ASP A 216 3.56 4.66 -7.44
C ASP A 216 5.06 4.87 -7.48
N THR A 217 5.83 3.97 -6.88
CA THR A 217 7.29 4.09 -6.83
C THR A 217 7.91 2.74 -7.13
N ILE A 218 8.75 2.73 -8.16
CA ILE A 218 9.35 1.52 -8.70
C ILE A 218 10.84 1.56 -8.40
N ALA A 219 11.35 0.48 -7.82
CA ALA A 219 12.77 0.23 -7.66
C ALA A 219 13.18 -0.97 -8.52
N TYR A 220 14.23 -0.80 -9.31
CA TYR A 220 14.82 -1.86 -10.13
C TYR A 220 16.02 -2.47 -9.43
N TRP A 221 16.19 -3.78 -9.60
CA TRP A 221 17.35 -4.52 -9.12
C TRP A 221 17.87 -5.45 -10.20
N VAL A 222 19.18 -5.44 -10.39
CA VAL A 222 19.89 -6.26 -11.38
C VAL A 222 21.00 -7.02 -10.66
N PRO A 223 21.11 -8.35 -10.82
CA PRO A 223 22.22 -9.12 -10.34
C PRO A 223 23.52 -8.62 -10.97
N LYS A 224 24.45 -8.15 -10.15
CA LYS A 224 25.83 -7.83 -10.56
C LYS A 224 26.74 -8.93 -10.05
N ASP A 225 27.54 -9.53 -10.92
CA ASP A 225 28.47 -10.59 -10.52
C ASP A 225 29.54 -10.04 -9.55
N PRO A 226 29.48 -10.38 -8.24
CA PRO A 226 30.44 -9.84 -7.29
C PRO A 226 31.83 -10.45 -7.48
N VAL A 227 31.90 -11.67 -8.04
CA VAL A 227 33.15 -12.41 -8.29
C VAL A 227 33.95 -11.75 -9.41
N ALA A 228 33.30 -11.36 -10.51
CA ALA A 228 33.95 -10.74 -11.66
C ALA A 228 34.60 -9.39 -11.29
N SER A 229 33.88 -8.55 -10.52
CA SER A 229 34.42 -7.25 -10.08
C SER A 229 35.63 -7.39 -9.16
N LYS A 230 35.58 -8.30 -8.18
CA LYS A 230 36.70 -8.55 -7.26
C LYS A 230 37.93 -9.12 -7.97
N LEU A 231 37.74 -10.02 -8.93
CA LEU A 231 38.85 -10.59 -9.70
C LEU A 231 39.57 -9.50 -10.50
N LEU A 232 38.81 -8.64 -11.19
CA LEU A 232 39.38 -7.54 -11.97
C LEU A 232 40.14 -6.56 -11.08
N GLU A 233 39.59 -6.20 -9.92
CA GLU A 233 40.23 -5.32 -8.94
C GLU A 233 41.54 -5.92 -8.41
N ASN A 234 41.55 -7.22 -8.08
CA ASN A 234 42.75 -7.92 -7.63
C ASN A 234 43.84 -7.96 -8.73
N ILE A 235 43.46 -8.19 -9.98
CA ILE A 235 44.39 -8.18 -11.12
C ILE A 235 44.98 -6.78 -11.32
N LEU A 236 44.13 -5.74 -11.29
CA LEU A 236 44.56 -4.34 -11.40
C LEU A 236 45.53 -3.96 -10.28
N CYS A 237 45.23 -4.34 -9.05
CA CYS A 237 46.11 -4.11 -7.91
C CYS A 237 47.44 -4.86 -8.05
N GLY A 238 47.40 -6.14 -8.44
CA GLY A 238 48.61 -6.94 -8.66
C GLY A 238 49.52 -6.38 -9.75
N LEU A 239 48.94 -5.91 -10.87
CA LEU A 239 49.69 -5.25 -11.94
C LEU A 239 50.31 -3.93 -11.46
N ALA A 240 49.55 -3.12 -10.72
CA ALA A 240 50.06 -1.86 -10.17
C ALA A 240 51.25 -2.08 -9.23
N VAL A 241 51.18 -3.10 -8.35
CA VAL A 241 52.27 -3.47 -7.45
C VAL A 241 53.49 -3.98 -8.23
N ALA A 242 53.29 -4.82 -9.25
CA ALA A 242 54.40 -5.33 -10.06
C ALA A 242 55.12 -4.21 -10.82
N VAL A 243 54.36 -3.31 -11.46
CA VAL A 243 54.92 -2.15 -12.17
C VAL A 243 55.64 -1.22 -11.20
N GLY A 244 55.02 -0.91 -10.07
CA GLY A 244 55.64 -0.12 -9.00
C GLY A 244 56.96 -0.74 -8.54
N GLY A 245 56.97 -2.05 -8.29
CA GLY A 245 58.16 -2.82 -7.93
C GLY A 245 59.30 -2.67 -8.93
N VAL A 246 59.03 -2.82 -10.22
CA VAL A 246 60.03 -2.65 -11.29
C VAL A 246 60.59 -1.22 -11.30
N PHE A 247 59.73 -0.20 -11.20
CA PHE A 247 60.17 1.19 -11.13
C PHE A 247 61.06 1.46 -9.91
N THR A 248 60.74 0.90 -8.74
CA THR A 248 61.61 1.00 -7.56
C THR A 248 62.97 0.33 -7.79
N ILE A 249 63.00 -0.87 -8.38
CA ILE A 249 64.27 -1.57 -8.64
C ILE A 249 65.14 -0.77 -9.61
N VAL A 250 64.56 -0.32 -10.73
CA VAL A 250 65.27 0.51 -11.72
C VAL A 250 65.76 1.81 -11.09
N GLY A 251 64.93 2.47 -10.28
CA GLY A 251 65.31 3.69 -9.56
C GLY A 251 66.50 3.48 -8.61
N VAL A 252 66.51 2.39 -7.83
CA VAL A 252 67.62 2.05 -6.95
C VAL A 252 68.90 1.76 -7.73
N VAL A 253 68.81 1.04 -8.85
CA VAL A 253 69.98 0.76 -9.70
C VAL A 253 70.55 2.06 -10.29
N LEU A 254 69.71 2.95 -10.80
CA LEU A 254 70.16 4.24 -11.34
C LEU A 254 70.81 5.11 -10.26
N LEU A 255 70.26 5.15 -9.03
CA LEU A 255 70.84 5.87 -7.90
C LEU A 255 72.19 5.27 -7.45
N ALA A 256 72.32 3.95 -7.45
CA ALA A 256 73.58 3.30 -7.12
C ALA A 256 74.67 3.58 -8.17
N LEU A 257 74.31 3.57 -9.45
CA LEU A 257 75.22 3.90 -10.55
C LEU A 257 75.67 5.36 -10.49
N SER A 258 74.75 6.30 -10.20
CA SER A 258 75.09 7.72 -10.07
C SER A 258 75.98 8.00 -8.85
N CYS A 259 75.75 7.32 -7.72
CA CYS A 259 76.63 7.42 -6.55
C CYS A 259 78.03 6.86 -6.84
N ARG A 260 78.14 5.77 -7.60
CA ARG A 260 79.45 5.23 -8.02
C ARG A 260 80.20 6.19 -8.92
N ALA A 261 79.51 6.86 -9.85
CA ALA A 261 80.11 7.85 -10.71
C ALA A 261 80.65 9.06 -9.92
N TRP A 262 79.89 9.57 -8.94
CA TRP A 262 80.33 10.69 -8.09
C TRP A 262 81.54 10.40 -7.19
N ASN A 263 81.76 9.14 -6.82
CA ASN A 263 82.89 8.74 -5.97
C ASN A 263 84.20 8.53 -6.76
N GLN A 264 84.17 8.63 -8.08
CA GLN A 264 85.32 8.40 -8.97
C GLN A 264 85.97 9.69 -9.50
N ASP A 265 85.40 10.86 -9.19
CA ASP A 265 86.00 12.19 -9.37
C ASP A 265 86.68 12.67 -8.07
#